data_AF-A0A8T4J458-F1
#
_entry.id   AF-A0A8T4J458-F1
#
_cell.length_a   1.000
_cell.length_b   1.000
_cell.length_c   1.000
_cell.angle_alpha   90.00
_cell.angle_beta   90.00
_cell.angle_gamma   90.00
#
_symmetry.space_group_name_H-M   'P 1'
#
loop_
_entity.id
_entity.type
_entity.pdbx_description
1 polymer ?
#
loop_
_entity_poly.entity_id
_entity_poly.type
_entity_poly.pdbx_seq_one_letter_code
_entity_poly.pdbx_strand_id
1 'polypeptide(L)'
;PSKTVTGANDVHSGTSAVADPRIPEDNETGVFIIISEDGTWHRPLTTLELAVLQGLPTTLPDGRPLILAGKSDARWRERIGNMVPVAAAQAIAETMLRTMLAQEVGEWLMS
;
A
#
# COMPACT_ATOMS: atom_id res chain seq x y z
N PRO A 1 33.01 1.07 6.99
CA PRO A 1 33.14 1.72 5.66
C PRO A 1 34.00 2.99 5.76
N SER A 2 35.07 3.09 4.96
CA SER A 2 35.95 4.27 4.93
C SER A 2 35.27 5.41 4.16
N LYS A 3 35.33 6.64 4.69
CA LYS A 3 34.81 7.85 4.03
C LYS A 3 35.85 8.36 3.02
N THR A 4 35.44 8.65 1.79
CA THR A 4 36.32 9.22 0.77
C THR A 4 36.77 10.61 1.19
N VAL A 5 38.09 10.79 1.37
CA VAL A 5 38.70 12.08 1.72
C VAL A 5 39.01 12.83 0.44
N THR A 6 38.33 13.95 0.22
CA THR A 6 38.65 14.90 -0.86
C THR A 6 39.69 15.91 -0.35
N GLY A 7 40.62 16.31 -1.23
CA GLY A 7 41.75 17.20 -0.87
C GLY A 7 41.37 18.62 -0.44
N ALA A 8 40.10 18.99 -0.58
CA ALA A 8 39.50 20.19 -0.03
C ALA A 8 38.08 19.88 0.45
N ASN A 9 37.64 20.60 1.49
CA ASN A 9 36.26 20.52 1.97
C ASN A 9 35.37 21.36 1.03
N ASP A 10 34.62 20.68 0.17
CA ASP A 10 33.66 21.28 -0.76
C ASP A 10 32.25 20.88 -0.31
N VAL A 11 31.32 21.82 -0.32
CA VAL A 11 29.90 21.55 0.02
C VAL A 11 29.16 20.88 -1.14
N HIS A 12 29.75 20.86 -2.33
CA HIS A 12 29.21 20.23 -3.53
C HIS A 12 29.90 18.88 -3.86
N SER A 13 30.88 18.44 -3.07
CA SER A 13 31.62 17.18 -3.29
C SER A 13 32.10 16.53 -1.99
N GLY A 14 32.35 15.21 -2.02
CA GLY A 14 32.86 14.46 -0.87
C GLY A 14 31.81 14.10 0.19
N THR A 15 32.27 13.68 1.38
CA THR A 15 31.36 13.26 2.48
C THR A 15 30.47 14.40 2.96
N SER A 16 30.97 15.64 2.91
CA SER A 16 30.25 16.87 3.27
C SER A 16 29.01 17.11 2.43
N ALA A 17 29.03 16.73 1.14
CA ALA A 17 27.87 16.83 0.25
C ALA A 17 26.79 15.76 0.51
N VAL A 18 27.15 14.65 1.15
CA VAL A 18 26.23 13.56 1.55
C VAL A 18 25.64 13.81 2.95
N ALA A 19 26.25 14.70 3.74
CA ALA A 19 25.86 14.99 5.12
C ALA A 19 24.78 16.08 5.24
N ASP A 20 23.74 16.05 4.40
CA ASP A 20 22.57 16.93 4.60
C ASP A 20 21.75 16.41 5.80
N PRO A 21 21.64 17.18 6.91
CA PRO A 21 20.88 16.77 8.10
C PRO A 21 19.38 16.57 7.87
N ARG A 22 18.87 16.89 6.67
CA ARG A 22 17.47 16.63 6.27
C ARG A 22 17.27 15.21 5.76
N ILE A 23 18.33 14.47 5.46
CA ILE A 23 18.26 13.07 5.08
C ILE A 23 17.92 12.28 6.35
N PRO A 24 16.79 11.55 6.38
CA PRO A 24 16.41 10.76 7.54
C PRO A 24 17.49 9.72 7.87
N GLU A 25 17.68 9.44 9.16
CA GLU A 25 18.53 8.34 9.58
C GLU A 25 17.98 6.99 9.08
N ASP A 26 18.81 5.95 8.97
CA ASP A 26 18.41 4.63 8.42
C ASP A 26 17.19 3.99 9.14
N ASN A 27 16.91 4.41 10.38
CA ASN A 27 15.80 3.95 11.20
C ASN A 27 14.59 4.90 11.21
N GLU A 28 14.66 6.03 10.50
CA GLU A 28 13.57 7.00 10.40
C GLU A 28 12.67 6.69 9.21
N THR A 29 11.36 6.69 9.48
CA THR A 29 10.35 6.45 8.45
C THR A 29 10.19 7.70 7.58
N GLY A 30 10.38 7.57 6.27
CA GLY A 30 10.23 8.66 5.30
C GLY A 30 9.39 8.28 4.09
N VAL A 31 9.02 9.29 3.30
CA VAL A 31 8.45 9.09 1.95
C VAL A 31 9.60 9.16 0.97
N PHE A 32 10.02 8.00 0.47
CA PHE A 32 11.10 7.88 -0.51
C PHE A 32 10.53 7.86 -1.93
N ILE A 33 11.07 8.73 -2.79
CA ILE A 33 10.70 8.83 -4.20
C ILE A 33 11.97 8.64 -5.03
N ILE A 34 11.95 7.67 -5.92
CA ILE A 34 13.00 7.49 -6.94
C ILE A 34 12.48 8.13 -8.23
N ILE A 35 13.28 9.02 -8.83
CA ILE A 35 13.01 9.57 -10.14
C ILE A 35 13.90 8.82 -11.13
N SER A 36 13.30 8.06 -12.03
CA SER A 36 14.00 7.32 -13.09
C SER A 36 14.53 8.27 -14.17
N GLU A 37 15.46 7.79 -15.01
CA GLU A 37 16.04 8.59 -16.10
C GLU A 37 14.99 9.05 -17.14
N ASP A 38 13.86 8.34 -17.24
CA ASP A 38 12.71 8.69 -18.06
C ASP A 38 11.75 9.69 -17.39
N GLY A 39 12.08 10.15 -16.18
CA GLY A 39 11.27 11.09 -15.39
C GLY A 39 10.11 10.42 -14.63
N THR A 40 9.97 9.09 -14.67
CA THR A 40 8.92 8.40 -13.91
C THR A 40 9.23 8.38 -12.42
N TRP A 41 8.18 8.51 -11.60
CA TRP A 41 8.30 8.55 -10.15
C TRP A 41 7.91 7.21 -9.55
N HIS A 42 8.84 6.59 -8.82
CA HIS A 42 8.59 5.34 -8.10
C HIS A 42 8.52 5.62 -6.60
N ARG A 43 7.39 5.26 -6.00
CA ARG A 43 7.23 5.21 -4.54
C ARG A 43 6.43 3.97 -4.13
N PRO A 44 6.62 3.45 -2.90
CA PRO A 44 5.72 2.46 -2.35
C PRO A 44 4.29 3.00 -2.26
N LEU A 45 3.31 2.13 -2.54
CA LEU A 45 1.89 2.45 -2.34
C LEU A 45 1.60 2.64 -0.85
N THR A 46 0.79 3.66 -0.56
CA THR A 46 0.25 3.90 0.79
C THR A 46 -0.71 2.78 1.19
N THR A 47 -0.94 2.63 2.48
CA THR A 47 -1.86 1.59 3.00
C THR A 47 -3.29 1.79 2.53
N LEU A 48 -3.73 3.04 2.36
CA LEU A 48 -5.03 3.35 1.77
C LEU A 48 -5.10 2.93 0.30
N GLU A 49 -4.06 3.20 -0.49
CA GLU A 49 -4.02 2.79 -1.90
C GLU A 49 -4.05 1.26 -2.04
N LEU A 50 -3.33 0.53 -1.18
CA LEU A 50 -3.41 -0.93 -1.14
C LEU A 50 -4.82 -1.43 -0.79
N ALA A 51 -5.49 -0.77 0.16
CA ALA A 51 -6.87 -1.12 0.54
C ALA A 51 -7.82 -0.93 -0.64
N VAL A 52 -7.69 0.19 -1.36
CA VAL A 52 -8.50 0.51 -2.53
C VAL A 52 -8.25 -0.49 -3.67
N LEU A 53 -7.01 -0.93 -3.87
CA LEU A 53 -6.70 -2.00 -4.85
C LEU A 53 -7.43 -3.32 -4.54
N GLN A 54 -7.68 -3.62 -3.26
CA GLN A 54 -8.48 -4.78 -2.85
C GLN A 54 -10.00 -4.55 -2.96
N GLY A 55 -10.43 -3.36 -3.39
CA GLY A 55 -11.85 -2.98 -3.52
C GLY A 55 -12.48 -2.42 -2.25
N LEU A 56 -11.68 -2.04 -1.24
CA LEU A 56 -12.20 -1.35 -0.07
C LEU A 56 -12.54 0.11 -0.39
N PRO A 57 -13.54 0.71 0.30
CA PRO A 57 -13.92 2.10 0.06
C PRO A 57 -12.81 3.05 0.48
N THR A 58 -12.68 4.18 -0.24
CA THR A 58 -11.72 5.24 0.08
C THR A 58 -12.09 5.98 1.37
N THR A 59 -13.39 6.10 1.64
CA THR A 59 -13.94 6.84 2.78
C THR A 59 -14.93 6.00 3.57
N LEU A 60 -14.94 6.20 4.89
CA LEU A 60 -16.00 5.74 5.77
C LEU A 60 -17.30 6.52 5.51
N PRO A 61 -18.46 6.06 6.00
CA PRO A 61 -19.74 6.77 5.84
C PRO A 61 -19.71 8.22 6.36
N ASP A 62 -18.84 8.50 7.35
CA ASP A 62 -18.64 9.84 7.91
C ASP A 62 -17.73 10.75 7.06
N GLY A 63 -17.30 10.32 5.88
CA GLY A 63 -16.41 11.07 4.96
C GLY A 63 -14.92 11.07 5.33
N ARG A 64 -14.54 10.45 6.45
CA ARG A 64 -13.13 10.27 6.84
C ARG A 64 -12.47 9.19 5.98
N PRO A 65 -11.14 9.26 5.72
CA PRO A 65 -10.43 8.17 5.05
C PRO A 65 -10.62 6.83 5.78
N LEU A 66 -10.60 5.72 5.03
CA LEU A 66 -10.66 4.39 5.61
C LEU A 66 -9.48 4.18 6.58
N ILE A 67 -9.80 3.81 7.82
CA ILE A 67 -8.82 3.45 8.85
C ILE A 67 -9.20 2.07 9.40
N LEU A 68 -8.27 1.12 9.36
CA LEU A 68 -8.47 -0.21 9.91
C LEU A 68 -8.28 -0.21 11.44
N ALA A 69 -8.91 -1.16 12.12
CA ALA A 69 -8.77 -1.28 13.57
C ALA A 69 -7.30 -1.55 13.98
N GLY A 70 -6.80 -0.81 14.97
CA GLY A 70 -5.43 -0.91 15.49
C GLY A 70 -4.63 0.38 15.32
N LYS A 71 -3.30 0.28 15.45
CA LYS A 71 -2.36 1.42 15.33
C LYS A 71 -1.09 1.09 14.52
N SER A 72 -1.03 -0.10 13.92
CA SER A 72 0.19 -0.61 13.29
C SER A 72 -0.04 -0.74 11.80
N ASP A 73 0.65 0.11 11.03
CA ASP A 73 0.55 0.14 9.58
C ASP A 73 1.02 -1.18 8.95
N ALA A 74 2.10 -1.77 9.46
CA ALA A 74 2.59 -3.09 9.00
C ALA A 74 1.51 -4.18 9.11
N ARG A 75 0.80 -4.26 10.25
CA ARG A 75 -0.29 -5.22 10.44
C ARG A 75 -1.50 -4.92 9.55
N TRP A 76 -1.76 -3.65 9.24
CA TRP A 76 -2.80 -3.28 8.30
C TRP A 76 -2.46 -3.75 6.89
N ARG A 77 -1.24 -3.49 6.42
CA ARG A 77 -0.76 -3.92 5.10
C ARG A 77 -0.77 -5.43 4.94
N GLU A 78 -0.37 -6.17 5.97
CA GLU A 78 -0.45 -7.64 5.99
C GLU A 78 -1.90 -8.13 5.82
N ARG A 79 -2.85 -7.56 6.57
CA ARG A 79 -4.26 -7.94 6.48
C ARG A 79 -4.87 -7.59 5.12
N ILE A 80 -4.54 -6.41 4.58
CA ILE A 80 -4.96 -5.99 3.24
C ILE A 80 -4.33 -6.91 2.18
N GLY A 81 -3.09 -7.35 2.35
CA GLY A 81 -2.45 -8.29 1.43
C GLY A 81 -3.08 -9.69 1.46
N ASN A 82 -3.50 -10.15 2.64
CA ASN A 82 -4.04 -11.49 2.86
C ASN A 82 -5.55 -11.62 2.65
N MET A 83 -6.27 -10.52 2.45
CA MET A 83 -7.73 -10.58 2.24
C MET A 83 -8.09 -11.11 0.84
N VAL A 84 -9.35 -11.54 0.69
CA VAL A 84 -9.94 -11.77 -0.64
C VAL A 84 -10.42 -10.43 -1.20
N PRO A 85 -10.10 -10.08 -2.47
CA PRO A 85 -10.61 -8.86 -3.09
C PRO A 85 -12.14 -8.80 -3.04
N VAL A 86 -12.70 -7.62 -2.75
CA VAL A 86 -14.14 -7.42 -2.51
C VAL A 86 -14.98 -7.91 -3.70
N ALA A 87 -14.57 -7.60 -4.93
CA ALA A 87 -15.28 -8.03 -6.14
C ALA A 87 -15.29 -9.57 -6.28
N ALA A 88 -14.19 -10.24 -5.95
CA ALA A 88 -14.11 -11.71 -6.00
C ALA A 88 -15.00 -12.35 -4.93
N ALA A 89 -14.96 -11.82 -3.71
CA ALA A 89 -15.82 -12.27 -2.62
C ALA A 89 -17.31 -12.10 -2.97
N GLN A 90 -17.68 -10.97 -3.59
CA GLN A 90 -19.04 -10.71 -4.05
C GLN A 90 -19.49 -11.72 -5.12
N ALA A 91 -18.66 -12.01 -6.12
CA ALA A 91 -19.00 -12.99 -7.17
C ALA A 91 -19.21 -14.41 -6.61
N ILE A 92 -18.37 -14.82 -5.65
CA ILE A 92 -18.53 -16.09 -4.94
C ILE A 92 -19.84 -16.10 -4.16
N ALA A 93 -20.10 -15.05 -3.38
CA ALA A 93 -21.31 -14.93 -2.57
C ALA A 93 -22.59 -14.88 -3.42
N GLU A 94 -22.56 -14.21 -4.57
CA GLU A 94 -23.69 -14.17 -5.51
C GLU A 94 -23.99 -15.56 -6.08
N THR A 95 -22.96 -16.32 -6.43
CA THR A 95 -23.12 -17.70 -6.91
C THR A 95 -23.71 -18.58 -5.81
N MET A 96 -23.22 -18.46 -4.57
CA MET A 96 -23.77 -19.16 -3.40
C MET A 96 -25.24 -18.77 -3.13
N LEU A 97 -25.59 -17.48 -3.24
CA LEU A 97 -26.95 -17.01 -3.04
C LEU A 97 -27.90 -17.56 -4.11
N ARG A 98 -27.49 -17.53 -5.38
CA ARG A 98 -28.29 -18.08 -6.49
C ARG A 98 -28.55 -19.57 -6.34
N THR A 99 -27.55 -20.35 -5.89
CA THR A 99 -27.74 -21.79 -5.65
C THR A 99 -28.66 -22.05 -4.46
N MET A 100 -28.51 -21.30 -3.37
CA MET A 100 -29.42 -21.40 -2.21
C MET A 100 -30.86 -21.05 -2.58
N LEU A 101 -31.07 -19.98 -3.33
CA LEU A 101 -32.41 -19.54 -3.74
C LEU A 101 -33.06 -20.52 -4.72
N ALA A 102 -32.30 -21.10 -5.65
CA ALA A 102 -32.80 -22.15 -6.53
C ALA A 102 -33.29 -23.36 -5.74
N GLN A 103 -32.53 -23.81 -4.73
CA GLN A 103 -32.94 -24.92 -3.86
C GLN A 103 -34.23 -24.60 -3.08
N GLU A 104 -34.41 -23.38 -2.60
CA GLU A 104 -35.62 -22.98 -1.87
C GLU A 104 -36.88 -23.06 -2.74
N VAL A 105 -36.77 -22.73 -4.02
CA VAL A 105 -37.89 -22.77 -4.98
C VAL A 105 -38.05 -24.17 -5.62
N GLY A 106 -37.16 -25.11 -5.29
CA GLY A 106 -37.16 -26.47 -5.84
C GLY A 106 -36.61 -26.57 -7.27
N GLU A 107 -35.90 -25.54 -7.73
CA GLU A 107 -35.22 -25.51 -9.02
C GLU A 107 -33.74 -25.89 -8.89
N TRP A 108 -33.14 -26.30 -10.01
CA TRP A 108 -31.72 -26.61 -10.09
C TRP A 108 -31.03 -25.63 -11.03
N LEU A 109 -29.94 -25.04 -10.57
CA LEU A 109 -29.19 -24.03 -11.32
C LEU A 109 -27.87 -24.64 -11.79
N MET A 110 -27.62 -24.57 -13.10
CA MET A 110 -26.35 -24.99 -13.71
C MET A 110 -25.66 -23.72 -14.24
N SER A 111 -24.50 -23.39 -13.66
CA SER A 111 -23.69 -22.20 -14.00
C SER A 111 -22.69 -22.49 -15.10
#